data_AF-A0A4Q1ATT3-F1
#
_entry.id   AF-A0A4Q1ATT3-F1
#
_cell.length_a   1.000
_cell.length_b   1.000
_cell.length_c   1.000
_cell.angle_alpha   90.00
_cell.angle_beta   90.00
_cell.angle_gamma   90.00
#
_symmetry.space_group_name_H-M   'P 1'
#
loop_
_entity.id
_entity.type
_entity.pdbx_description
1 polymer ?
#
loop_
_entity_poly.entity_id
_entity_poly.type
_entity_poly.pdbx_seq_one_letter_code
_entity_poly.pdbx_strand_id
1 'polypeptide(L)'
;MIEKIVDEMLTLVKKMKDYINQDIEDIKHARHEALLTRNEEKQEMMEKIVSYKQELNQEIINKMNEGIDVNIYREMVDNLEVELKSLYELNKKLAIIVQPIQQMYKEIVEELTQINGGKMVDVKA
;
A
#
# COMPACT_ATOMS: atom_id res chain seq x y z
N MET A 1 6.96 -14.42 -20.12
CA MET A 1 5.82 -14.41 -19.18
C MET A 1 6.27 -13.90 -17.82
N ILE A 2 7.25 -14.56 -17.17
CA ILE A 2 7.89 -14.09 -15.93
C ILE A 2 8.29 -12.61 -16.01
N GLU A 3 9.03 -12.21 -17.05
CA GLU A 3 9.47 -10.81 -17.22
C GLU A 3 8.31 -9.82 -17.20
N LYS A 4 7.25 -10.12 -17.97
CA LYS A 4 6.04 -9.30 -18.02
C LYS A 4 5.37 -9.20 -16.65
N ILE A 5 5.25 -10.30 -15.92
CA ILE A 5 4.64 -10.30 -14.58
C ILE A 5 5.46 -9.41 -13.63
N VAL A 6 6.78 -9.53 -13.67
CA VAL A 6 7.69 -8.71 -12.84
C VAL A 6 7.57 -7.23 -13.21
N ASP A 7 7.54 -6.87 -14.49
CA ASP A 7 7.39 -5.48 -14.95
C ASP A 7 6.06 -4.85 -14.53
N GLU A 8 4.96 -5.61 -14.62
CA GLU A 8 3.64 -5.17 -14.16
C GLU A 8 3.62 -4.97 -12.64
N MET A 9 4.22 -5.90 -11.88
CA MET A 9 4.37 -5.75 -10.43
C MET A 9 5.20 -4.51 -10.07
N LEU A 10 6.31 -4.27 -10.75
CA LEU A 10 7.15 -3.08 -10.54
C LEU A 10 6.37 -1.79 -10.84
N THR A 11 5.56 -1.79 -11.89
CA THR A 11 4.70 -0.65 -12.24
C THR A 11 3.66 -0.36 -11.15
N LEU A 12 3.00 -1.41 -10.63
CA LEU A 12 2.05 -1.29 -9.52
C LEU A 12 2.73 -0.81 -8.24
N VAL A 13 3.90 -1.35 -7.90
CA VAL A 13 4.69 -0.95 -6.73
C VAL A 13 5.07 0.52 -6.83
N LYS A 14 5.54 0.99 -7.98
CA LYS A 14 5.86 2.41 -8.21
C LYS A 14 4.63 3.29 -8.00
N LYS A 15 3.48 2.94 -8.60
CA LYS A 15 2.23 3.69 -8.44
C LYS A 15 1.76 3.72 -6.98
N MET A 16 1.88 2.62 -6.25
CA MET A 16 1.57 2.59 -4.81
C MET A 16 2.50 3.52 -4.01
N LYS A 17 3.80 3.55 -4.31
CA LYS A 17 4.74 4.48 -3.66
C LYS A 17 4.35 5.94 -3.92
N ASP A 18 3.98 6.26 -5.16
CA ASP A 18 3.52 7.61 -5.52
C ASP A 18 2.26 8.00 -4.73
N TYR A 19 1.29 7.09 -4.58
CA TYR A 19 0.09 7.35 -3.78
C TYR A 19 0.40 7.54 -2.30
N ILE A 20 1.27 6.71 -1.72
CA ILE A 20 1.67 6.88 -0.32
C ILE A 20 2.40 8.22 -0.12
N ASN A 21 3.24 8.66 -1.06
CA ASN A 21 3.88 9.97 -0.98
C ASN A 21 2.85 11.12 -1.06
N GLN A 22 1.84 10.99 -1.92
CA GLN A 22 0.76 11.97 -1.98
C GLN A 22 -0.07 11.97 -0.69
N ASP A 23 -0.36 10.80 -0.11
CA ASP A 23 -1.05 10.70 1.18
C ASP A 23 -0.28 11.42 2.28
N ILE A 24 1.04 11.18 2.35
CA ILE A 24 1.91 11.87 3.31
C ILE A 24 1.80 13.38 3.13
N GLU A 25 1.78 13.87 1.91
CA GLU A 25 1.72 15.31 1.63
C GLU A 25 0.36 15.92 1.96
N ASP A 26 -0.71 15.21 1.61
CA ASP A 26 -2.07 15.62 1.88
C ASP A 26 -2.37 15.66 3.38
N ILE A 27 -1.87 14.69 4.14
CA ILE A 27 -1.97 14.65 5.60
C ILE A 27 -1.28 15.87 6.24
N LYS A 28 -0.07 16.22 5.77
CA LYS A 28 0.63 17.43 6.27
C LYS A 28 -0.15 18.71 6.00
N HIS A 29 -0.96 18.73 4.94
CA HIS A 29 -1.76 19.89 4.53
C HIS A 29 -3.22 19.80 4.98
N ALA A 30 -3.60 18.82 5.82
CA ALA A 30 -4.97 18.55 6.26
C ALA A 30 -5.98 18.38 5.09
N ARG A 31 -5.54 17.81 3.96
CA ARG A 31 -6.36 17.53 2.77
C ARG A 31 -6.83 16.08 2.80
N HIS A 32 -8.02 15.80 3.33
CA HIS A 32 -8.43 14.40 3.59
C HIS A 32 -9.35 13.78 2.52
N GLU A 33 -9.94 14.58 1.62
CA GLU A 33 -10.94 14.08 0.66
C GLU A 33 -10.38 13.05 -0.32
N ALA A 34 -9.17 13.27 -0.83
CA ALA A 34 -8.53 12.37 -1.81
C ALA A 34 -8.04 11.04 -1.20
N LEU A 35 -7.97 10.94 0.14
CA LEU A 35 -7.47 9.74 0.83
C LEU A 35 -8.41 8.55 0.63
N LEU A 36 -9.73 8.77 0.57
CA LEU A 36 -10.71 7.70 0.44
C LEU A 36 -10.57 6.98 -0.91
N THR A 37 -10.62 7.73 -2.02
CA THR A 37 -10.47 7.18 -3.38
C THR A 37 -9.11 6.51 -3.56
N ARG A 38 -8.01 7.12 -3.07
CA ARG A 38 -6.69 6.48 -3.13
C ARG A 38 -6.61 5.20 -2.29
N ASN A 39 -7.36 5.09 -1.20
CA ASN A 39 -7.39 3.86 -0.40
C ASN A 39 -8.01 2.70 -1.18
N GLU A 40 -9.12 2.94 -1.89
CA GLU A 40 -9.74 1.93 -2.77
C GLU A 40 -8.74 1.49 -3.86
N GLU A 41 -8.12 2.44 -4.55
CA GLU A 41 -7.12 2.10 -5.59
C GLU A 41 -5.90 1.36 -5.01
N LYS A 42 -5.42 1.72 -3.81
CA LYS A 42 -4.33 1.00 -3.14
C LYS A 42 -4.73 -0.43 -2.77
N GLN A 43 -5.98 -0.65 -2.37
CA GLN A 43 -6.48 -2.00 -2.10
C GLN A 43 -6.48 -2.83 -3.37
N GLU A 44 -7.02 -2.32 -4.48
CA GLU A 44 -7.02 -3.03 -5.77
C GLU A 44 -5.59 -3.36 -6.25
N MET A 45 -4.66 -2.41 -6.11
CA MET A 45 -3.26 -2.64 -6.47
C MET A 45 -2.62 -3.73 -5.59
N MET A 46 -2.93 -3.76 -4.29
CA MET A 46 -2.44 -4.77 -3.36
C MET A 46 -2.97 -6.17 -3.73
N GLU A 47 -4.25 -6.28 -4.03
CA GLU A 47 -4.87 -7.53 -4.49
C GLU A 47 -4.22 -8.03 -5.78
N LYS A 48 -3.97 -7.13 -6.75
CA LYS A 48 -3.25 -7.45 -8.00
C LYS A 48 -1.82 -7.93 -7.74
N ILE A 49 -1.06 -7.28 -6.86
CA ILE A 49 0.29 -7.70 -6.49
C ILE A 49 0.28 -9.11 -5.88
N VAL A 50 -0.72 -9.44 -5.05
CA VAL A 50 -0.87 -10.80 -4.48
C VAL A 50 -1.18 -11.82 -5.56
N SER A 51 -2.07 -11.50 -6.51
CA SER A 51 -2.35 -12.36 -7.68
C SER A 51 -1.08 -12.61 -8.50
N TYR A 52 -0.37 -11.54 -8.87
CA TYR A 52 0.86 -11.66 -9.65
C TYR A 52 1.97 -12.43 -8.93
N LYS A 53 2.05 -12.35 -7.59
CA LYS A 53 2.96 -13.21 -6.83
C LYS A 53 2.65 -14.70 -7.04
N GLN A 54 1.36 -15.07 -7.02
CA GLN A 54 0.96 -16.46 -7.24
C GLN A 54 1.26 -16.90 -8.68
N GLU A 55 0.94 -16.05 -9.65
CA GLU A 55 1.23 -16.30 -11.08
C GLU A 55 2.74 -16.43 -11.34
N LEU A 56 3.56 -15.53 -10.77
CA LEU A 56 5.01 -15.56 -10.87
C LEU A 56 5.58 -16.89 -10.34
N ASN A 57 5.13 -17.32 -9.17
CA ASN A 57 5.55 -18.60 -8.60
C ASN A 57 5.19 -19.78 -9.49
N GLN A 58 3.97 -19.79 -10.04
CA GLN A 58 3.51 -20.85 -10.93
C GLN A 58 4.35 -20.89 -12.23
N GLU A 59 4.62 -19.72 -12.81
CA GLU A 59 5.43 -19.62 -14.03
C GLU A 59 6.89 -20.05 -13.81
N ILE A 60 7.48 -19.72 -12.66
CA ILE A 60 8.82 -20.22 -12.29
C ILE A 60 8.83 -21.75 -12.23
N ILE A 61 7.83 -22.36 -11.58
CA ILE A 61 7.71 -23.83 -11.52
C ILE A 61 7.55 -24.43 -12.92
N ASN A 62 6.73 -23.81 -13.78
CA ASN A 62 6.53 -24.25 -15.16
C ASN A 62 7.85 -24.25 -15.93
N LYS A 63 8.66 -23.17 -15.82
CA LYS A 63 9.96 -23.08 -16.47
C LYS A 63 10.98 -24.09 -15.95
N MET A 64 10.98 -24.37 -14.64
CA MET A 64 11.81 -25.43 -14.09
C MET A 64 11.43 -26.81 -14.65
N ASN A 65 10.12 -27.10 -14.77
CA ASN A 65 9.64 -28.36 -15.34
C ASN A 65 9.96 -28.51 -16.83
N GLU A 66 10.05 -27.40 -17.56
CA GLU A 66 10.52 -27.34 -18.96
C GLU A 66 12.05 -27.54 -19.08
N GLY A 67 12.78 -27.64 -17.96
CA GLY A 67 14.24 -27.79 -17.94
C GLY A 67 15.00 -26.48 -18.16
N ILE A 68 14.32 -25.32 -18.07
CA ILE A 68 14.93 -24.00 -18.20
C ILE A 68 15.57 -23.61 -16.86
N ASP A 69 16.82 -23.16 -16.90
CA ASP A 69 17.48 -22.57 -15.74
C ASP A 69 16.82 -21.23 -15.37
N VAL A 70 16.05 -21.22 -14.29
CA VAL A 70 15.34 -20.03 -13.81
C VAL A 70 16.24 -18.97 -13.20
N ASN A 71 17.54 -19.26 -12.98
CA ASN A 71 18.48 -18.25 -12.49
C ASN A 71 18.65 -17.07 -13.45
N ILE A 72 18.29 -17.22 -14.72
CA ILE A 72 18.25 -16.12 -15.69
C ILE A 72 17.31 -14.97 -15.25
N TYR A 73 16.32 -15.26 -14.40
CA TYR A 73 15.38 -14.26 -13.87
C TYR A 73 15.75 -13.72 -12.49
N ARG A 74 16.88 -14.14 -11.91
CA ARG A 74 17.24 -13.80 -10.53
C ARG A 74 17.33 -12.29 -10.31
N GLU A 75 18.07 -11.59 -11.16
CA GLU A 75 18.32 -10.16 -11.01
C GLU A 75 17.02 -9.34 -10.98
N MET A 76 16.06 -9.66 -11.86
CA MET A 76 14.79 -8.93 -11.90
C MET A 76 13.89 -9.26 -10.70
N VAL A 77 13.91 -10.49 -10.21
CA VAL A 77 13.17 -10.90 -9.01
C VAL A 77 13.77 -10.27 -7.76
N ASP A 78 15.09 -10.21 -7.67
CA ASP A 78 15.81 -9.52 -6.59
C ASP A 78 15.47 -8.02 -6.59
N ASN A 79 15.42 -7.39 -7.78
CA ASN A 79 15.00 -5.99 -7.89
C ASN A 79 13.55 -5.79 -7.42
N LEU A 80 12.62 -6.67 -7.80
CA LEU A 80 11.25 -6.62 -7.32
C LEU A 80 11.17 -6.74 -5.79
N GLU A 81 11.99 -7.62 -5.17
CA GLU A 81 12.07 -7.74 -3.72
C GLU A 81 12.55 -6.43 -3.06
N VAL A 82 13.59 -5.80 -3.61
CA VAL A 82 14.08 -4.49 -3.14
C VAL A 82 12.98 -3.44 -3.21
N GLU A 83 12.25 -3.39 -4.33
CA GLU A 83 11.18 -2.41 -4.53
C GLU A 83 10.00 -2.63 -3.58
N LEU A 84 9.62 -3.88 -3.31
CA LEU A 84 8.59 -4.23 -2.33
C LEU A 84 9.00 -3.90 -0.90
N LYS A 85 10.25 -4.14 -0.51
CA LYS A 85 10.78 -3.72 0.80
C LYS A 85 10.75 -2.21 0.97
N SER A 86 11.14 -1.48 -0.07
CA SER A 86 11.06 -0.01 -0.07
C SER A 86 9.61 0.49 0.04
N LEU A 87 8.65 -0.17 -0.61
CA LEU A 87 7.21 0.14 -0.46
C LEU A 87 6.74 -0.09 0.99
N TYR A 88 7.15 -1.20 1.62
CA TYR A 88 6.83 -1.50 3.00
C TYR A 88 7.33 -0.41 3.98
N GLU A 89 8.59 0.00 3.85
CA GLU A 89 9.16 1.05 4.70
C GLU A 89 8.46 2.41 4.49
N LEU A 90 8.09 2.72 3.25
CA LEU A 90 7.34 3.94 2.95
C LEU A 90 5.94 3.92 3.59
N ASN A 91 5.25 2.78 3.53
CA ASN A 91 3.95 2.61 4.18
C ASN A 91 4.05 2.69 5.72
N LYS A 92 5.12 2.15 6.30
CA LYS A 92 5.41 2.29 7.74
C LYS A 92 5.61 3.75 8.13
N LYS A 93 6.31 4.53 7.30
CA LYS A 93 6.47 5.98 7.51
C LYS A 93 5.12 6.71 7.47
N LEU A 94 4.24 6.39 6.52
CA LEU A 94 2.88 6.94 6.48
C LEU A 94 2.12 6.63 7.78
N ALA A 95 2.17 5.39 8.26
CA ALA A 95 1.50 4.99 9.50
C ALA A 95 1.97 5.80 10.72
N ILE A 96 3.28 6.04 10.84
CA ILE A 96 3.85 6.88 11.92
C ILE A 96 3.32 8.32 11.86
N ILE A 97 3.09 8.87 10.67
CA ILE A 97 2.54 10.23 10.48
C ILE A 97 1.04 10.27 10.80
N VAL A 98 0.29 9.25 10.38
CA VAL A 98 -1.17 9.18 10.55
C VAL A 98 -1.56 8.98 12.01
N GLN A 99 -0.84 8.14 12.76
CA GLN A 99 -1.23 7.73 14.12
C GLN A 99 -1.46 8.90 15.10
N PRO A 100 -0.55 9.89 15.24
CA PRO A 100 -0.78 11.03 16.14
C PRO A 100 -2.00 11.86 15.76
N ILE A 101 -2.27 12.00 14.46
CA ILE A 101 -3.41 12.78 13.95
C ILE A 101 -4.72 12.07 14.29
N GLN A 102 -4.79 10.75 14.09
CA GLN A 102 -5.95 9.96 14.51
C GLN A 102 -6.20 10.05 16.02
N GLN A 103 -5.14 10.00 16.82
CA GLN A 103 -5.23 10.14 18.28
C GLN A 103 -5.75 11.53 18.68
N MET A 104 -5.24 12.59 18.06
CA MET A 104 -5.71 13.96 18.30
C MET A 104 -7.20 14.13 17.95
N TYR A 105 -7.65 13.61 16.79
CA TYR A 105 -9.07 13.66 16.42
C TYR A 105 -9.95 12.90 17.43
N LYS A 106 -9.50 11.75 17.91
CA LYS A 106 -10.20 10.96 18.92
C LYS A 106 -10.35 11.75 20.23
N GLU A 107 -9.27 12.35 20.71
CA GLU A 107 -9.28 13.17 21.94
C GLU A 107 -10.25 14.36 21.81
N ILE A 108 -10.24 15.07 20.67
CA ILE A 108 -11.18 16.17 20.41
C ILE A 108 -12.64 15.69 20.45
N VAL A 109 -12.95 14.55 19.82
CA VAL A 109 -14.31 13.99 19.83
C VAL A 109 -14.74 13.56 21.23
N GLU A 110 -13.83 12.96 22.01
CA GLU A 110 -14.07 12.57 23.40
C GLU A 110 -14.35 13.81 24.27
N GLU A 111 -13.56 14.87 24.15
CA GLU A 111 -13.77 16.14 24.86
C GLU A 111 -15.12 16.78 24.50
N LEU A 112 -15.46 16.87 23.21
CA LEU A 112 -16.75 17.40 22.75
C LEU A 112 -17.94 16.58 23.28
N THR A 113 -17.79 15.25 23.33
CA THR A 113 -18.82 14.35 23.85
C THR A 113 -19.00 14.50 25.36
N GLN A 114 -17.90 14.71 26.10
CA GLN A 114 -17.95 14.98 27.55
C GLN A 114 -18.60 16.34 27.85
N ILE A 115 -18.26 17.39 27.09
CA ILE A 115 -18.85 18.73 27.23
C ILE A 115 -20.36 18.70 26.94
N ASN A 116 -20.80 17.89 25.98
CA ASN A 116 -22.22 17.73 25.62
C ASN A 116 -23.00 16.74 26.51
N GLY A 117 -22.45 16.32 27.64
CA GLY A 117 -23.14 15.48 28.62
C GLY A 117 -23.32 14.03 28.22
N GLY A 118 -22.41 13.47 27.41
CA GLY A 118 -22.40 12.05 27.05
C GLY A 118 -23.37 11.65 25.93
N LYS A 119 -24.04 12.60 25.28
CA LYS A 119 -24.73 12.32 24.01
C LYS A 119 -23.67 12.21 22.91
N MET A 120 -23.44 10.99 22.43
CA MET A 120 -22.54 10.75 21.29
C MET A 120 -22.90 11.68 20.14
N VAL A 121 -21.91 12.47 19.70
CA VAL A 121 -22.02 13.19 18.44
C VAL A 121 -21.88 12.12 17.35
N ASP A 122 -23.01 11.81 16.71
CA ASP A 122 -23.08 10.87 15.59
C ASP A 122 -22.41 11.54 14.38
N VAL A 123 -21.08 11.49 14.31
CA VAL A 123 -20.32 12.00 13.17
C VAL A 123 -20.52 11.00 12.03
N LYS A 124 -21.56 11.23 11.23
CA LYS A 124 -21.76 10.48 9.99
C LYS A 124 -20.69 10.89 8.99
N ALA A 125 -19.87 9.91 8.60
CA ALA A 125 -19.01 9.94 7.43
C ALA A 125 -19.84 9.86 6.14
#